data_AF-A0AAU5TAI3-F1
#
_entry.id   AF-A0AAU5TAI3-F1
#
_cell.length_a   1.000
_cell.length_b   1.000
_cell.length_c   1.000
_cell.angle_alpha   90.00
_cell.angle_beta   90.00
_cell.angle_gamma   90.00
#
_symmetry.space_group_name_H-M   'P 1'
#
loop_
_entity.id
_entity.type
_entity.pdbx_description
1 polymer ?
#
loop_
_entity_poly.entity_id
_entity_poly.type
_entity_poly.pdbx_seq_one_letter_code
_entity_poly.pdbx_strand_id
1 'polypeptide(L)'
;MSDGDFARRTEAVRARYTSTLGGVPGGVQDRLSLARDFDRLPTEEALAALRHIVLTENPLGARVQQLVHFGQLLSLGREHPARIHAQGALHAGATLADLIGVAETALITSGVPAYVLGAEIIVDLRRTSGGAGSGNGASR
;
A
#
# COMPACT_ATOMS: atom_id res chain seq x y z
N MET A 1 25.21 5.24 -23.30
CA MET A 1 23.81 4.84 -23.58
C MET A 1 23.19 5.91 -24.48
N SER A 2 22.44 5.54 -25.52
CA SER A 2 21.77 6.53 -26.36
C SER A 2 20.55 7.13 -25.65
N ASP A 3 20.12 8.33 -26.05
CA ASP A 3 18.89 8.94 -25.52
C ASP A 3 17.64 8.08 -25.81
N GLY A 4 17.60 7.44 -26.97
CA GLY A 4 16.53 6.50 -27.33
C GLY A 4 16.50 5.26 -26.45
N ASP A 5 17.66 4.70 -26.10
CA ASP A 5 17.75 3.55 -25.20
C ASP A 5 17.29 3.90 -23.80
N PHE A 6 17.68 5.08 -23.29
CA PHE A 6 17.25 5.55 -21.98
C PHE A 6 15.72 5.73 -21.95
N ALA A 7 15.16 6.41 -22.96
CA ALA A 7 13.71 6.62 -23.04
C ALA A 7 12.93 5.30 -23.00
N ARG A 8 13.34 4.32 -23.82
CA ARG A 8 12.72 2.99 -23.85
C ARG A 8 12.80 2.26 -22.50
N ARG A 9 13.96 2.28 -21.84
CA ARG A 9 14.17 1.61 -20.55
C ARG A 9 13.37 2.27 -19.43
N THR A 10 13.34 3.60 -19.37
CA THR A 10 12.49 4.31 -18.39
C THR A 10 11.00 4.04 -18.60
N GLU A 11 10.56 3.88 -19.84
CA GLU A 11 9.16 3.53 -20.11
C GLU A 11 8.82 2.11 -19.63
N ALA A 12 9.75 1.15 -19.79
CA ALA A 12 9.58 -0.19 -19.22
C ALA A 12 9.45 -0.16 -17.68
N VAL A 13 10.18 0.73 -17.01
CA VAL A 13 10.05 0.95 -15.56
C VAL A 13 8.68 1.49 -15.20
N ARG A 14 8.20 2.53 -15.91
CA ARG A 14 6.85 3.11 -15.68
C ARG A 14 5.74 2.08 -15.91
N ALA A 15 5.81 1.33 -17.02
CA ALA A 15 4.85 0.29 -17.34
C ALA A 15 4.73 -0.76 -16.21
N ARG A 16 5.86 -1.15 -15.60
CA ARG A 16 5.86 -2.10 -14.48
C ARG A 16 5.24 -1.51 -13.22
N TYR A 17 5.44 -0.22 -12.92
CA TYR A 17 4.72 0.45 -11.83
C TYR A 17 3.21 0.44 -12.08
N THR A 18 2.77 0.82 -13.28
CA THR A 18 1.34 0.81 -13.64
C THR A 18 0.74 -0.58 -13.49
N SER A 19 1.42 -1.62 -13.96
CA SER A 19 0.97 -3.00 -13.82
C SER A 19 0.90 -3.48 -12.37
N THR A 20 1.81 -3.01 -11.50
CA THR A 20 1.93 -3.51 -10.11
C THR A 20 1.07 -2.70 -9.13
N LEU A 21 0.99 -1.37 -9.32
CA LEU A 21 0.37 -0.43 -8.39
C LEU A 21 -0.87 0.29 -8.96
N GLY A 22 -1.23 0.02 -10.22
CA GLY A 22 -2.32 0.73 -10.91
C GLY A 22 -1.96 2.12 -11.42
N GLY A 23 -0.72 2.58 -11.21
CA GLY A 23 -0.22 3.86 -11.71
C GLY A 23 1.25 4.08 -11.39
N VAL A 24 1.80 5.21 -11.84
CA VAL A 24 3.18 5.62 -11.56
C VAL A 24 3.18 6.59 -10.38
N PRO A 25 3.74 6.23 -9.20
CA PRO A 25 3.85 7.16 -8.08
C PRO A 25 4.63 8.42 -8.45
N GLY A 26 4.21 9.58 -7.93
CA GLY A 26 4.78 10.88 -8.31
C GLY A 26 6.31 10.95 -8.22
N GLY A 27 6.88 10.44 -7.11
CA GLY A 27 8.33 10.43 -6.92
C GLY A 27 9.13 9.50 -7.84
N VAL A 28 8.49 8.70 -8.72
CA VAL A 28 9.21 7.88 -9.71
C VAL A 28 9.88 8.76 -10.76
N GLN A 29 9.24 9.84 -11.21
CA GLN A 29 9.80 10.68 -12.27
C GLN A 29 11.08 11.38 -11.79
N ASP A 30 11.07 11.92 -10.57
CA ASP A 30 12.26 12.54 -9.97
C ASP A 30 13.42 11.55 -9.86
N ARG A 31 13.14 10.31 -9.42
CA ARG A 31 14.17 9.27 -9.34
C ARG A 31 14.68 8.83 -10.72
N LEU A 32 13.84 8.80 -11.75
CA LEU A 32 14.28 8.52 -13.12
C LEU A 32 15.16 9.66 -13.67
N SER A 33 14.86 10.92 -13.33
CA SER A 33 15.73 12.05 -13.67
C SER A 33 17.10 11.90 -13.01
N LEU A 34 17.15 11.67 -11.69
CA LEU A 34 18.41 11.42 -10.98
C LEU A 34 19.16 10.21 -11.55
N ALA A 35 18.44 9.14 -11.87
CA ALA A 35 19.03 7.95 -12.46
C ALA A 35 19.66 8.20 -13.84
N ARG A 36 19.13 9.17 -14.60
CA ARG A 36 19.73 9.66 -15.85
C ARG A 36 21.02 10.41 -15.56
N ASP A 37 20.94 11.39 -14.67
CA ASP A 37 22.01 12.36 -14.40
C ASP A 37 23.25 11.69 -13.80
N PHE A 38 23.06 10.58 -13.06
CA PHE A 38 24.11 9.87 -12.36
C PHE A 38 24.39 8.45 -12.88
N ASP A 39 23.83 8.07 -14.03
CA ASP A 39 23.96 6.73 -14.63
C ASP A 39 23.58 5.58 -13.66
N ARG A 40 22.45 5.77 -12.95
CA ARG A 40 21.92 4.85 -11.93
C ARG A 40 20.61 4.18 -12.33
N LEU A 41 20.22 4.22 -13.61
CA LEU A 41 19.01 3.55 -14.10
C LEU A 41 18.87 2.07 -13.71
N PRO A 42 19.94 1.25 -13.65
CA PRO A 42 19.83 -0.14 -13.21
C PRO A 42 19.19 -0.31 -11.81
N THR A 43 19.35 0.67 -10.90
CA THR A 43 18.74 0.61 -9.58
C THR A 43 17.20 0.74 -9.65
N GLU A 44 16.67 1.62 -10.49
CA GLU A 44 15.21 1.77 -10.66
C GLU A 44 14.59 0.57 -11.39
N GLU A 45 15.31 -0.01 -12.36
CA GLU A 45 14.88 -1.25 -13.02
C GLU A 45 14.80 -2.42 -12.04
N ALA A 46 15.85 -2.61 -11.23
CA ALA A 46 15.88 -3.63 -10.20
C ALA A 46 14.77 -3.42 -9.15
N LEU A 47 14.54 -2.18 -8.73
CA LEU A 47 13.48 -1.83 -7.79
C LEU A 47 12.08 -2.14 -8.36
N ALA A 48 11.81 -1.75 -9.60
CA ALA A 48 10.53 -2.04 -10.25
C ALA A 48 10.32 -3.55 -10.41
N ALA A 49 11.34 -4.29 -10.83
CA ALA A 49 11.31 -5.75 -10.94
C ALA A 49 11.04 -6.42 -9.58
N LEU A 50 11.78 -6.03 -8.54
CA LEU A 50 11.58 -6.55 -7.20
C LEU A 50 10.16 -6.27 -6.70
N ARG A 51 9.65 -5.05 -6.89
CA ARG A 51 8.28 -4.68 -6.52
C ARG A 51 7.24 -5.59 -7.17
N HIS A 52 7.40 -5.90 -8.45
CA HIS A 52 6.49 -6.80 -9.14
C HIS A 52 6.52 -8.21 -8.54
N ILE A 53 7.73 -8.76 -8.31
CA ILE A 53 7.88 -10.08 -7.71
C ILE A 53 7.25 -10.11 -6.31
N VAL A 54 7.60 -9.15 -5.45
CA VAL A 54 7.18 -9.19 -4.04
C VAL A 54 5.74 -8.77 -3.81
N LEU A 55 5.10 -8.03 -4.73
CA LEU A 55 3.72 -7.56 -4.59
C LEU A 55 2.73 -8.32 -5.48
N THR A 56 3.09 -8.60 -6.73
CA THR A 56 2.17 -9.24 -7.70
C THR A 56 2.31 -10.76 -7.70
N GLU A 57 3.53 -11.29 -7.63
CA GLU A 57 3.80 -12.74 -7.70
C GLU A 57 3.87 -13.39 -6.30
N ASN A 58 3.49 -12.66 -5.26
CA ASN A 58 3.63 -13.11 -3.88
C ASN A 58 2.62 -14.24 -3.54
N PRO A 59 3.07 -15.34 -2.89
CA PRO A 59 2.19 -16.47 -2.56
C PRO A 59 1.09 -16.13 -1.54
N LEU A 60 1.20 -15.02 -0.80
CA LEU A 60 0.20 -14.63 0.20
C LEU A 60 -1.12 -14.13 -0.41
N GLY A 61 -1.09 -13.68 -1.66
CA GLY A 61 -2.22 -13.01 -2.30
C GLY A 61 -2.55 -11.65 -1.67
N ALA A 62 -3.45 -10.91 -2.32
CA ALA A 62 -3.72 -9.51 -1.98
C ALA A 62 -4.24 -9.32 -0.54
N ARG A 63 -5.20 -10.14 -0.09
CA ARG A 63 -5.79 -10.01 1.25
C ARG A 63 -4.75 -10.11 2.36
N VAL A 64 -3.97 -11.18 2.36
CA VAL A 64 -2.99 -11.44 3.43
C VAL A 64 -1.85 -10.43 3.34
N GLN A 65 -1.39 -10.09 2.14
CA GLN A 65 -0.33 -9.11 1.97
C GLN A 65 -0.72 -7.71 2.49
N GLN A 66 -1.96 -7.28 2.28
CA GLN A 66 -2.47 -6.01 2.82
C GLN A 66 -2.51 -6.04 4.36
N LEU A 67 -2.95 -7.15 4.97
CA LEU A 67 -2.93 -7.34 6.43
C LEU A 67 -1.50 -7.31 7.00
N VAL A 68 -0.54 -7.95 6.31
CA VAL A 68 0.88 -7.93 6.71
C VAL A 68 1.44 -6.51 6.66
N HIS A 69 1.21 -5.78 5.56
CA HIS A 69 1.66 -4.38 5.45
C HIS A 69 1.00 -3.49 6.51
N PHE A 70 -0.29 -3.68 6.78
CA PHE A 70 -0.98 -2.97 7.85
C PHE A 70 -0.26 -3.16 9.19
N GLY A 71 -0.01 -4.41 9.61
CA GLY A 71 0.69 -4.70 10.87
C GLY A 71 2.12 -4.13 10.93
N GLN A 72 2.87 -4.23 9.83
CA GLN A 72 4.22 -3.65 9.74
C GLN A 72 4.19 -2.12 9.89
N LEU A 73 3.22 -1.45 9.29
CA LEU A 73 3.11 0.01 9.34
C LEU A 73 2.60 0.50 10.69
N LEU A 74 1.73 -0.26 11.37
CA LEU A 74 1.42 -0.01 12.78
C LEU A 74 2.67 -0.07 13.64
N SER A 75 3.49 -1.10 13.46
CA SER A 75 4.74 -1.33 14.19
C SER A 75 5.76 -0.21 13.96
N LEU A 76 5.73 0.44 12.79
CA LEU A 76 6.58 1.59 12.44
C LEU A 76 5.96 2.95 12.80
N GLY A 77 4.75 2.98 13.37
CA GLY A 77 4.02 4.21 13.66
C GLY A 77 3.70 5.03 12.41
N ARG A 78 3.47 4.38 11.27
CA ARG A 78 3.21 5.03 9.98
C ARG A 78 1.71 5.04 9.69
N GLU A 79 1.00 5.95 10.34
CA GLU A 79 -0.47 6.03 10.30
C GLU A 79 -1.05 6.08 8.88
N HIS A 80 -0.67 7.08 8.08
CA HIS A 80 -1.28 7.29 6.77
C HIS A 80 -1.19 6.06 5.84
N PRO A 81 0.00 5.45 5.62
CA PRO A 81 0.07 4.22 4.84
C PRO A 81 -0.60 3.04 5.55
N ALA A 82 -0.61 2.95 6.88
CA ALA A 82 -1.36 1.90 7.59
C ALA A 82 -2.86 1.96 7.25
N ARG A 83 -3.45 3.17 7.18
CA ARG A 83 -4.85 3.37 6.75
C ARG A 83 -5.10 2.88 5.32
N ILE A 84 -4.18 3.18 4.40
CA ILE A 84 -4.27 2.73 3.00
C ILE A 84 -4.30 1.20 2.95
N HIS A 85 -3.41 0.52 3.68
CA HIS A 85 -3.34 -0.94 3.68
C HIS A 85 -4.51 -1.60 4.43
N ALA A 86 -5.05 -0.98 5.48
CA ALA A 86 -6.27 -1.44 6.13
C ALA A 86 -7.48 -1.39 5.17
N GLN A 87 -7.64 -0.31 4.42
CA GLN A 87 -8.68 -0.19 3.39
C GLN A 87 -8.46 -1.18 2.24
N GLY A 88 -7.22 -1.33 1.79
CA GLY A 88 -6.83 -2.31 0.78
C GLY A 88 -7.17 -3.75 1.21
N ALA A 89 -6.96 -4.08 2.49
CA ALA A 89 -7.32 -5.39 3.03
C ALA A 89 -8.84 -5.61 2.98
N LEU A 90 -9.65 -4.63 3.37
CA LEU A 90 -11.11 -4.71 3.30
C LEU A 90 -11.59 -4.89 1.85
N HIS A 91 -11.06 -4.12 0.90
CA HIS A 91 -11.36 -4.29 -0.52
C HIS A 91 -10.96 -5.68 -1.05
N ALA A 92 -9.91 -6.27 -0.49
CA ALA A 92 -9.48 -7.64 -0.80
C ALA A 92 -10.25 -8.73 -0.02
N GLY A 93 -11.33 -8.37 0.68
CA GLY A 93 -12.21 -9.31 1.38
C GLY A 93 -11.82 -9.63 2.83
N ALA A 94 -10.94 -8.84 3.45
CA ALA A 94 -10.75 -8.90 4.89
C ALA A 94 -11.95 -8.30 5.64
N THR A 95 -12.06 -8.65 6.91
CA THR A 95 -13.07 -8.14 7.84
C THR A 95 -12.44 -7.20 8.87
N LEU A 96 -13.27 -6.44 9.60
CA LEU A 96 -12.77 -5.68 10.75
C LEU A 96 -12.15 -6.59 11.81
N ALA A 97 -12.64 -7.83 11.96
CA ALA A 97 -12.05 -8.80 12.89
C ALA A 97 -10.61 -9.19 12.50
N ASP A 98 -10.31 -9.30 11.19
CA ASP A 98 -8.95 -9.52 10.72
C ASP A 98 -8.03 -8.35 11.10
N LEU A 99 -8.50 -7.10 10.94
CA LEU A 99 -7.73 -5.91 11.31
C LEU A 99 -7.47 -5.82 12.82
N ILE A 100 -8.48 -6.18 13.63
CA ILE A 100 -8.34 -6.25 15.10
C ILE A 100 -7.26 -7.27 15.47
N GLY A 101 -7.30 -8.47 14.88
CA GLY A 101 -6.27 -9.50 15.12
C GLY A 101 -4.86 -9.04 14.72
N VAL A 102 -4.71 -8.26 13.64
CA VAL A 102 -3.43 -7.65 13.27
C VAL A 102 -2.97 -6.63 14.33
N ALA A 103 -3.86 -5.78 14.83
CA ALA A 103 -3.52 -4.80 15.88
C ALA A 103 -3.13 -5.48 17.21
N GLU A 104 -3.86 -6.52 17.60
CA GLU A 104 -3.58 -7.32 18.81
C GLU A 104 -2.26 -8.09 18.70
N THR A 105 -1.90 -8.61 17.53
CA THR A 105 -0.60 -9.26 17.33
C THR A 105 0.54 -8.24 17.28
N ALA A 106 0.31 -7.04 16.72
CA ALA A 106 1.28 -5.94 16.75
C ALA A 106 1.54 -5.41 18.17
N LEU A 107 0.58 -5.52 19.10
CA LEU A 107 0.78 -5.23 20.52
C LEU A 107 1.93 -6.06 21.10
N ILE A 108 2.00 -7.34 20.74
CA ILE A 108 3.00 -8.27 21.28
C ILE A 108 4.41 -7.96 20.77
N THR A 109 4.52 -7.58 19.50
CA THR A 109 5.83 -7.36 18.85
C THR A 109 6.34 -5.92 18.97
N SER A 110 5.44 -4.94 19.12
CA SER A 110 5.75 -3.50 19.03
C SER A 110 5.12 -2.65 20.14
N GLY A 111 4.37 -3.26 21.07
CA GLY A 111 3.83 -2.61 22.26
C GLY A 111 2.55 -1.81 22.05
N VAL A 112 2.12 -1.17 23.13
CA VAL A 112 0.83 -0.44 23.24
C VAL A 112 0.62 0.62 22.14
N PRO A 113 1.62 1.41 21.71
CA PRO A 113 1.41 2.42 20.67
C PRO A 113 0.89 1.85 19.34
N ALA A 114 1.38 0.68 18.91
CA ALA A 114 0.93 0.04 17.68
C ALA A 114 -0.53 -0.42 17.78
N TYR A 115 -0.92 -0.95 18.94
CA TYR A 115 -2.30 -1.35 19.22
C TYR A 115 -3.27 -0.17 19.21
N VAL A 116 -2.92 0.92 19.91
CA VAL A 116 -3.76 2.13 19.99
C VAL A 116 -3.97 2.71 18.59
N LEU A 117 -2.90 2.86 17.80
CA LEU A 117 -3.00 3.32 16.42
C LEU A 117 -3.90 2.40 15.58
N GLY A 118 -3.74 1.08 15.71
CA GLY A 118 -4.59 0.12 15.02
C GLY A 118 -6.07 0.27 15.39
N ALA A 119 -6.37 0.40 16.69
CA ALA A 119 -7.72 0.58 17.21
C ALA A 119 -8.37 1.88 16.69
N GLU A 120 -7.64 3.00 16.69
CA GLU A 120 -8.12 4.29 16.16
C GLU A 120 -8.50 4.18 14.68
N ILE A 121 -7.62 3.59 13.85
CA ILE A 121 -7.88 3.36 12.42
C ILE A 121 -9.15 2.51 12.22
N ILE A 122 -9.31 1.43 12.99
CA ILE A 122 -10.45 0.51 12.89
C ILE A 122 -11.76 1.22 13.29
N VAL A 123 -11.73 2.04 14.34
CA VAL A 123 -12.88 2.85 14.77
C VAL A 123 -13.33 3.81 13.68
N ASP A 124 -12.39 4.50 13.03
CA ASP A 124 -12.72 5.40 11.92
C ASP A 124 -13.31 4.67 10.72
N LEU A 125 -12.72 3.52 10.33
CA LEU A 125 -13.24 2.70 9.24
C LEU A 125 -14.68 2.24 9.52
N ARG A 126 -14.97 1.78 10.74
CA ARG A 126 -16.33 1.38 11.16
C ARG A 126 -17.33 2.52 11.01
N ARG A 127 -16.96 3.76 11.35
CA ARG A 127 -17.83 4.95 11.19
C ARG A 127 -18.12 5.24 9.72
N THR A 128 -17.10 5.14 8.86
CA THR A 128 -17.28 5.38 7.42
C THR A 128 -18.13 4.31 6.73
N SER A 129 -18.03 3.05 7.12
CA SER A 129 -18.86 1.96 6.57
C SER A 129 -20.33 2.02 7.03
N GLY A 130 -20.61 2.63 8.19
CA GLY A 130 -21.97 2.74 8.74
C GLY A 130 -22.78 3.96 8.24
N GLY A 131 -22.15 4.92 7.55
CA GLY A 131 -22.77 6.17 7.12
C GLY A 131 -23.57 6.12 5.81
N ALA A 132 -23.49 5.02 5.05
CA ALA A 132 -24.16 4.90 3.74
C ALA A 132 -25.62 4.37 3.82
N GLY A 133 -26.24 4.35 5.00
CA GLY A 133 -27.49 3.62 5.27
C GLY A 133 -28.63 4.40 5.92
N SER A 134 -28.69 5.74 5.85
CA SER A 134 -29.85 6.50 6.33
C SER A 134 -30.16 7.67 5.39
N GLY A 135 -30.98 7.39 4.38
CA GLY A 135 -31.39 8.40 3.43
C GLY A 135 -32.39 7.92 2.38
N ASN A 136 -33.48 7.25 2.79
CA ASN A 136 -34.82 7.59 2.28
C ASN A 136 -35.89 6.87 3.10
N GLY A 137 -36.65 7.63 3.90
CA GLY A 137 -37.74 7.14 4.72
C GLY A 137 -38.71 8.28 5.03
N ALA A 138 -39.48 8.64 4.01
CA ALA A 138 -40.83 9.24 4.02
C ALA A 138 -41.24 10.20 5.17
N SER A 139 -41.60 11.42 4.78
CA SER A 139 -42.67 12.28 5.34
C SER A 139 -42.71 13.53 4.44
N ARG A 140 -43.79 13.96 3.79
CA ARG A 140 -45.23 13.67 3.76
C ARG A 140 -45.75 14.07 2.38
#